data_AF-A0A2R6S3A5-F1
#
_entry.id   AF-A0A2R6S3A5-F1
#
_cell.length_a   1.000
_cell.length_b   1.000
_cell.length_c   1.000
_cell.angle_alpha   90.00
_cell.angle_beta   90.00
_cell.angle_gamma   90.00
#
_symmetry.space_group_name_H-M   'P 1'
#
loop_
_entity.id
_entity.type
_entity.pdbx_description
1 polymer ?
#
loop_
_entity_poly.entity_id
_entity_poly.type
_entity_poly.pdbx_seq_one_letter_code
_entity_poly.pdbx_strand_id
1 'polypeptide(L)'
;MSESKFNKAVEIIQALPKEGPIKPSQDDQLFFYSYFKQATIGDVNTTRPGMLDFVGKAKWDAWNKVKGTSKEDARQKYVDKLLEVH
;
A
#
# COMPACT_ATOMS: atom_id res chain seq x y z
N MET A 1 -11.25 9.69 7.01
CA MET A 1 -9.83 9.84 7.45
C MET A 1 -9.21 11.12 6.90
N SER A 2 -8.40 11.87 7.67
CA SER A 2 -7.76 13.08 7.15
C SER A 2 -6.56 12.76 6.25
N GLU A 3 -6.41 13.51 5.16
CA GLU A 3 -5.30 13.37 4.21
C GLU A 3 -3.92 13.57 4.88
N SER A 4 -3.85 14.48 5.84
CA SER A 4 -2.64 14.74 6.64
C SER A 4 -2.14 13.49 7.37
N LYS A 5 -3.03 12.70 7.99
CA LYS A 5 -2.65 11.47 8.69
C LYS A 5 -2.11 10.41 7.73
N PHE A 6 -2.75 10.27 6.56
CA PHE A 6 -2.27 9.38 5.52
C PHE A 6 -0.90 9.78 4.99
N ASN A 7 -0.70 11.06 4.67
CA ASN A 7 0.59 11.56 4.19
C ASN A 7 1.70 11.30 5.22
N LYS A 8 1.40 11.51 6.52
CA LYS A 8 2.36 11.22 7.57
C LYS A 8 2.68 9.73 7.70
N ALA A 9 1.67 8.86 7.57
CA ALA A 9 1.88 7.42 7.56
C ALA A 9 2.72 6.95 6.35
N VAL A 10 2.52 7.58 5.19
CA VAL A 10 3.34 7.32 3.99
C VAL A 10 4.80 7.71 4.23
N GLU A 11 5.06 8.90 4.78
CA GLU A 11 6.41 9.33 5.15
C GLU A 11 7.09 8.34 6.11
N ILE A 12 6.37 7.86 7.13
CA ILE A 12 6.90 6.89 8.09
C ILE A 12 7.30 5.60 7.39
N ILE A 13 6.40 4.98 6.61
CA ILE A 13 6.67 3.73 5.90
C ILE A 13 7.83 3.86 4.90
N GLN A 14 7.93 5.00 4.20
CA GLN A 14 9.02 5.26 3.26
C GLN A 14 10.37 5.50 3.94
N ALA A 15 10.35 6.04 5.16
CA ALA A 15 11.55 6.27 5.97
C ALA A 15 12.01 5.04 6.75
N LEU A 16 11.23 3.95 6.79
CA LEU A 16 11.62 2.74 7.50
C LEU A 16 12.91 2.15 6.89
N PRO A 17 13.93 1.88 7.70
CA PRO A 17 15.14 1.23 7.21
C PRO A 17 14.81 -0.21 6.80
N LYS A 18 15.55 -0.73 5.82
CA LYS A 18 15.42 -2.14 5.39
C LYS A 18 15.63 -3.12 6.55
N GLU A 19 16.53 -2.75 7.46
CA GLU A 19 16.86 -3.47 8.68
C GLU A 19 16.61 -2.52 9.87
N GLY A 20 15.70 -2.90 10.76
CA GLY A 20 15.30 -2.08 11.89
C GLY A 20 14.30 -2.81 12.79
N PRO A 21 13.97 -2.22 13.96
CA PRO A 21 13.07 -2.84 14.93
C PRO A 21 11.64 -3.00 14.40
N ILE A 22 11.25 -2.16 13.44
CA ILE A 22 9.96 -2.23 12.74
C ILE A 22 10.25 -2.64 11.30
N LYS A 23 9.97 -3.91 10.98
CA LYS A 23 10.18 -4.50 9.66
C LYS A 23 8.85 -5.06 9.13
N PRO A 24 8.16 -4.36 8.22
CA PRO A 24 6.95 -4.87 7.61
C PRO A 24 7.26 -6.16 6.85
N SER A 25 6.41 -7.18 7.04
CA SER A 25 6.48 -8.41 6.26
C SER A 25 6.24 -8.12 4.77
N GLN A 26 6.54 -9.09 3.89
CA GLN A 26 6.26 -8.94 2.47
C GLN A 26 4.76 -8.65 2.20
N ASP A 27 3.87 -9.29 2.97
CA ASP A 27 2.43 -9.07 2.88
C ASP A 27 2.04 -7.67 3.33
N ASP A 28 2.68 -7.15 4.39
CA ASP A 28 2.47 -5.76 4.83
C ASP A 28 2.95 -4.77 3.76
N GLN A 29 4.08 -5.02 3.12
CA GLN A 29 4.59 -4.16 2.02
C GLN A 29 3.62 -4.14 0.84
N LEU A 30 3.06 -5.29 0.46
CA LEU A 30 2.05 -5.37 -0.60
C LEU A 30 0.74 -4.70 -0.18
N PHE A 31 0.35 -4.82 1.09
CA PHE A 31 -0.80 -4.12 1.66
C PHE A 31 -0.63 -2.61 1.54
N PHE A 32 0.47 -2.06 2.07
CA PHE A 32 0.78 -0.64 1.98
C PHE A 32 0.81 -0.18 0.52
N TYR A 33 1.46 -0.92 -0.37
CA TYR A 33 1.49 -0.60 -1.79
C TYR A 33 0.07 -0.52 -2.39
N SER A 34 -0.77 -1.53 -2.17
CA SER A 34 -2.12 -1.60 -2.75
C SER A 34 -2.99 -0.41 -2.33
N TYR A 35 -3.04 -0.10 -1.04
CA TYR A 35 -3.86 0.99 -0.51
C TYR A 35 -3.24 2.37 -0.78
N PHE A 36 -1.91 2.48 -0.88
CA PHE A 36 -1.28 3.71 -1.36
C PHE A 36 -1.71 4.04 -2.78
N LYS A 37 -1.65 3.06 -3.69
CA LYS A 37 -2.08 3.23 -5.09
C LYS A 37 -3.57 3.54 -5.18
N GLN A 38 -4.41 2.83 -4.43
CA GLN A 38 -5.84 3.07 -4.38
C GLN A 38 -6.19 4.46 -3.80
N ALA A 39 -5.51 4.91 -2.75
CA ALA A 39 -5.71 6.21 -2.13
C ALA A 39 -5.31 7.38 -3.05
N THR A 40 -4.24 7.22 -3.83
CA THR A 40 -3.68 8.29 -4.67
C THR A 40 -4.30 8.33 -6.06
N ILE A 41 -4.36 7.17 -6.72
CA ILE A 41 -4.79 7.04 -8.12
C ILE A 41 -6.25 6.59 -8.20
N GLY A 42 -6.68 5.71 -7.29
CA GLY A 42 -7.95 4.99 -7.40
C GLY A 42 -7.72 3.61 -8.00
N ASP A 43 -8.73 3.10 -8.71
CA ASP A 43 -8.71 1.77 -9.31
C ASP A 43 -7.51 1.56 -10.25
N VAL A 44 -6.99 0.33 -10.27
CA VAL A 44 -5.91 -0.08 -11.17
C VAL A 44 -6.26 0.23 -12.63
N ASN A 45 -5.34 0.91 -13.31
CA ASN A 45 -5.52 1.44 -14.65
C ASN A 45 -4.40 1.06 -15.63
N THR A 46 -3.56 0.10 -15.26
CA THR A 46 -2.47 -0.42 -16.09
C THR A 46 -2.68 -1.88 -16.42
N THR A 47 -2.04 -2.35 -17.49
CA THR A 47 -2.02 -3.78 -17.84
C THR A 47 -1.25 -4.57 -16.80
N ARG A 48 -1.73 -5.79 -16.51
CA ARG A 48 -1.04 -6.72 -15.61
C ARG A 48 0.33 -7.12 -16.18
N PRO A 49 1.42 -7.04 -15.39
CA PRO A 49 2.75 -7.46 -15.83
C PRO A 49 2.82 -8.93 -16.25
N GLY A 50 3.80 -9.24 -17.12
CA GLY A 50 4.03 -10.59 -17.64
C GLY A 50 4.53 -11.57 -16.58
N MET A 51 4.47 -12.87 -16.87
CA MET A 51 4.73 -13.94 -15.90
C MET A 51 6.16 -13.96 -15.33
N LEU A 52 7.13 -13.36 -16.02
CA LEU A 52 8.53 -13.29 -15.57
C LEU A 52 8.80 -12.12 -14.61
N ASP A 53 7.90 -11.12 -14.55
CA ASP A 53 8.00 -10.02 -13.59
C ASP A 53 7.18 -10.35 -12.32
N PHE A 54 7.74 -11.22 -11.48
CA PHE A 54 7.06 -11.69 -10.27
C PHE A 54 6.71 -10.55 -9.30
N VAL A 55 7.59 -9.55 -9.16
CA VAL A 55 7.39 -8.43 -8.23
C VAL A 55 6.34 -7.47 -8.75
N GLY A 56 6.42 -7.08 -10.03
CA GLY A 56 5.42 -6.22 -10.66
C GLY A 56 4.05 -6.89 -10.66
N LYS A 57 3.99 -8.19 -10.98
CA LYS A 57 2.76 -8.99 -10.93
C LYS A 57 2.16 -9.01 -9.53
N ALA A 58 2.94 -9.25 -8.48
CA ALA A 58 2.45 -9.26 -7.10
C ALA A 58 1.90 -7.88 -6.67
N LYS A 59 2.61 -6.80 -7.01
CA LYS A 59 2.16 -5.42 -6.77
C LYS A 59 0.86 -5.10 -7.50
N TRP A 60 0.78 -5.46 -8.78
CA TRP A 60 -0.41 -5.25 -9.59
C TRP A 60 -1.59 -6.04 -9.05
N ASP A 61 -1.39 -7.32 -8.71
CA ASP A 61 -2.43 -8.20 -8.15
C ASP A 61 -2.96 -7.64 -6.81
N ALA A 62 -2.06 -7.15 -5.95
CA ALA A 62 -2.44 -6.52 -4.69
C ALA A 62 -3.28 -5.24 -4.91
N TRP A 63 -2.89 -4.37 -5.84
CA TRP A 63 -3.66 -3.17 -6.18
C TRP A 63 -5.01 -3.51 -6.82
N ASN A 64 -5.04 -4.47 -7.76
CA ASN A 64 -6.27 -4.91 -8.39
C ASN A 64 -7.26 -5.53 -7.39
N LYS A 65 -6.76 -6.21 -6.33
CA LYS A 65 -7.59 -6.80 -5.27
C LYS A 65 -8.38 -5.77 -4.46
N VAL A 66 -7.91 -4.53 -4.39
CA VAL A 66 -8.58 -3.45 -3.61
C VAL A 66 -9.40 -2.50 -4.50
N LYS A 67 -9.58 -2.84 -5.78
CA LYS A 67 -10.42 -2.10 -6.73
C LYS A 67 -11.82 -1.85 -6.17
N GLY A 68 -12.37 -0.66 -6.40
CA GLY A 68 -13.67 -0.21 -5.91
C GLY A 68 -13.64 0.37 -4.49
N THR A 69 -12.51 0.26 -3.77
CA THR A 69 -12.35 0.93 -2.48
C THR A 69 -12.24 2.44 -2.69
N SER A 70 -12.99 3.23 -1.94
CA SER A 70 -12.90 4.70 -2.04
C SER A 70 -11.51 5.21 -1.63
N LYS A 71 -11.11 6.38 -2.11
CA LYS A 71 -9.85 7.00 -1.70
C LYS A 71 -9.81 7.29 -0.20
N GLU A 72 -10.96 7.56 0.42
CA GLU A 72 -11.03 7.77 1.86
C GLU A 72 -10.81 6.47 2.64
N ASP A 73 -11.48 5.39 2.26
CA ASP A 73 -11.33 4.08 2.90
C ASP A 73 -9.93 3.51 2.70
N ALA A 74 -9.33 3.73 1.52
CA ALA A 74 -7.96 3.31 1.25
C ALA A 74 -6.95 4.02 2.17
N ARG A 75 -7.13 5.34 2.39
CA ARG A 75 -6.31 6.11 3.34
C ARG A 75 -6.50 5.62 4.78
N GLN A 76 -7.74 5.33 5.18
CA GLN A 76 -8.06 4.78 6.50
C GLN A 76 -7.33 3.44 6.71
N LYS A 77 -7.51 2.48 5.81
CA LYS A 77 -6.88 1.16 5.90
C LYS A 77 -5.35 1.20 5.92
N TYR A 78 -4.75 2.11 5.16
CA TYR A 78 -3.30 2.32 5.18
C TYR A 78 -2.80 2.75 6.57
N VAL A 79 -3.49 3.72 7.19
CA VAL A 79 -3.15 4.21 8.53
C VAL A 79 -3.37 3.13 9.58
N ASP A 80 -4.51 2.42 9.52
CA ASP A 80 -4.83 1.34 10.47
C ASP A 80 -3.76 0.25 10.45
N LYS A 81 -3.32 -0.15 9.25
CA LYS A 81 -2.27 -1.16 9.12
C LYS A 81 -0.93 -0.71 9.71
N LEU A 82 -0.58 0.57 9.60
CA LEU A 82 0.63 1.09 10.24
C LEU A 82 0.53 1.03 11.78
N LEU A 83 -0.66 1.28 12.34
CA LEU A 83 -0.90 1.20 13.78
C LEU A 83 -0.87 -0.25 14.30
N GLU A 84 -1.22 -1.24 13.46
CA GLU A 84 -1.11 -2.67 13.80
C GLU A 84 0.33 -3.20 13.76
N VAL A 85 1.21 -2.59 12.96
CA VAL A 85 2.62 -3.00 12.79
C VAL A 85 3.53 -2.40 13.88
N HIS A 86 2.95 -1.66 14.83
CA HIS A 86 3.65 -1.03 15.95
C HIS A 86 3.67 -1.88 17.23
#